data_AF-E4PMU8-F1
#
_entry.id   AF-E4PMU8-F1
#
_cell.length_a   1.000
_cell.length_b   1.000
_cell.length_c   1.000
_cell.angle_alpha   90.00
_cell.angle_beta   90.00
_cell.angle_gamma   90.00
#
_symmetry.space_group_name_H-M   'P 1'
#
loop_
_entity.id
_entity.type
_entity.pdbx_description
1 polymer ?
#
loop_
_entity_poly.entity_id
_entity_poly.type
_entity_poly.pdbx_seq_one_letter_code
_entity_poly.pdbx_strand_id
1 'polypeptide(L)' 'MLSPDAQVCVDGTDSPEFDGWQWVSYWYPLGQVVSFKREVYRRALRELAPRLFYNMEQWHRAEQNRRLQEHQK' A
#
# COMPACT_ATOMS: atom_id res chain seq x y z
N MET A 1 9.64 5.42 -2.39
CA MET A 1 8.90 5.17 -1.13
C MET A 1 9.21 6.31 -0.17
N LEU A 2 8.21 6.79 0.57
CA LEU A 2 8.34 7.97 1.46
C LEU A 2 9.27 7.72 2.67
N SER A 3 9.59 6.45 2.94
CA SER A 3 10.52 6.01 3.98
C SER A 3 11.05 4.60 3.64
N PRO A 4 12.24 4.20 4.12
CA PRO A 4 12.70 2.81 4.04
C PRO A 4 11.79 1.85 4.81
N ASP A 5 11.61 0.64 4.27
CA ASP A 5 10.85 -0.43 4.92
C ASP A 5 11.39 -0.77 6.33
N ALA A 6 12.68 -0.61 6.56
CA ALA A 6 13.32 -0.80 7.87
C ALA A 6 12.79 0.12 8.99
N GLN A 7 11.99 1.15 8.67
CA GLN A 7 11.36 2.00 9.67
C GLN A 7 10.04 1.43 10.24
N VAL A 8 9.52 0.34 9.69
CA VAL A 8 8.33 -0.32 10.25
C VAL A 8 8.76 -1.25 11.39
N CYS A 9 8.31 -0.94 12.60
CA CYS A 9 8.58 -1.70 13.83
C CYS A 9 7.26 -2.26 14.38
N VAL A 10 7.22 -3.57 14.65
CA VAL A 10 6.00 -4.29 15.12
C VAL A 10 6.17 -4.91 16.51
N ASP A 11 7.38 -4.91 17.04
CA ASP A 11 7.82 -5.51 18.31
C ASP A 11 8.09 -4.47 19.41
N GLY A 12 7.59 -3.25 19.25
CA GLY A 12 7.81 -2.13 20.18
C GLY A 12 7.00 -2.16 21.48
N THR A 13 6.25 -3.23 21.75
CA THR A 13 5.42 -3.37 22.96
C THR A 13 5.66 -4.73 23.62
N ASP A 14 5.40 -4.84 24.93
CA ASP A 14 5.56 -6.11 25.68
C ASP A 14 4.60 -7.23 25.21
N SER A 15 3.57 -6.87 24.45
CA SER A 15 2.59 -7.79 23.87
C SER A 15 2.27 -7.36 22.43
N PRO A 16 3.15 -7.66 21.46
CA PRO A 16 2.97 -7.25 20.08
C PRO A 16 1.77 -7.94 19.44
N GLU A 17 1.03 -7.21 18.59
CA GLU A 17 -0.10 -7.76 17.82
C GLU A 17 0.38 -8.53 16.57
N PHE A 18 1.54 -8.17 16.04
CA PHE A 18 2.05 -8.67 14.76
C PHE A 18 3.46 -9.23 14.90
N ASP A 19 3.72 -10.39 14.30
CA ASP A 19 5.06 -10.99 14.22
C ASP A 19 5.92 -10.37 13.10
N GLY A 20 5.28 -9.73 12.12
CA GLY A 20 5.94 -9.18 10.94
C GLY A 20 4.95 -8.56 9.96
N TRP A 21 5.46 -8.06 8.84
CA TRP A 21 4.64 -7.40 7.83
C TRP A 21 5.23 -7.58 6.42
N GLN A 22 4.41 -7.36 5.40
CA GLN A 22 4.85 -7.34 4.00
C GLN A 22 3.90 -6.48 3.17
N TRP A 23 4.41 -5.88 2.09
CA TRP A 23 3.57 -5.25 1.08
C TRP A 23 2.86 -6.33 0.24
N VAL A 24 1.54 -6.20 0.07
CA VAL A 24 0.71 -7.12 -0.73
C VAL A 24 -0.10 -6.36 -1.77
N SER A 25 -0.60 -7.08 -2.79
CA SER A 25 -1.57 -6.52 -3.74
C SER A 25 -2.81 -6.00 -3.01
N TYR A 26 -3.32 -4.84 -3.43
CA TYR A 26 -4.35 -4.09 -2.71
C TYR A 26 -5.60 -4.91 -2.33
N TRP A 27 -6.06 -5.80 -3.21
CA TRP A 27 -7.26 -6.63 -2.97
C TRP A 27 -6.98 -7.97 -2.27
N TYR A 28 -5.70 -8.33 -2.07
CA TYR A 28 -5.28 -9.60 -1.46
C TYR A 28 -5.88 -9.84 -0.06
N PRO A 29 -5.97 -8.85 0.85
CA PRO A 29 -6.51 -9.07 2.19
C PRO A 29 -7.95 -9.61 2.21
N LEU A 30 -8.77 -9.35 1.18
CA LEU A 30 -10.13 -9.88 1.10
C LEU A 30 -10.18 -11.40 1.00
N GLY A 31 -9.12 -12.03 0.49
CA GLY A 31 -9.00 -13.49 0.42
C GLY A 31 -8.49 -14.12 1.72
N GLN A 32 -7.66 -13.39 2.48
CA GLN A 32 -6.94 -13.92 3.65
C GLN A 32 -7.59 -13.59 4.99
N VAL A 33 -8.33 -12.48 5.08
CA VAL A 33 -8.90 -12.03 6.34
C VAL A 33 -9.99 -12.98 6.85
N VAL A 34 -10.06 -13.11 8.18
CA VAL A 34 -11.11 -13.87 8.88
C VAL A 34 -12.52 -13.50 8.40
N SER A 35 -13.38 -14.51 8.29
CA SER A 35 -14.65 -14.43 7.55
C SER A 35 -15.55 -13.26 7.98
N PHE A 36 -15.69 -13.04 9.30
CA PHE A 36 -16.55 -11.99 9.84
C PHE A 36 -16.06 -10.56 9.53
N LYS A 37 -14.74 -10.36 9.28
CA LYS A 37 -14.19 -9.04 8.93
C LYS A 37 -14.22 -8.74 7.43
N ARG A 38 -14.52 -9.72 6.57
CA ARG A 38 -14.42 -9.57 5.10
C ARG A 38 -15.25 -8.41 4.55
N GLU A 39 -16.49 -8.24 5.01
CA GLU A 39 -17.36 -7.17 4.52
C GLU A 39 -16.90 -5.78 5.00
N VAL A 40 -16.40 -5.70 6.24
CA VAL A 40 -15.84 -4.45 6.78
C VAL A 40 -14.59 -4.05 5.98
N TYR A 41 -13.70 -5.00 5.71
CA TYR A 41 -12.50 -4.76 4.88
C TYR A 41 -12.87 -4.38 3.45
N ARG A 42 -13.88 -5.02 2.85
CA ARG A 42 -14.36 -4.69 1.51
C ARG A 42 -14.83 -3.24 1.42
N ARG A 43 -15.59 -2.76 2.39
CA ARG A 43 -16.07 -1.38 2.42
C ARG A 43 -14.92 -0.39 2.59
N ALA A 44 -14.01 -0.65 3.53
CA ALA A 44 -12.84 0.19 3.77
C ALA A 44 -11.95 0.29 2.51
N LEU A 45 -11.64 -0.83 1.87
CA LEU A 45 -10.83 -0.85 0.65
C LEU A 45 -11.52 -0.18 -0.53
N ARG A 46 -12.86 -0.29 -0.65
CA ARG A 46 -13.61 0.42 -1.69
C ARG A 46 -13.58 1.93 -1.48
N GLU A 47 -13.67 2.40 -0.25
CA GLU A 47 -13.62 3.83 0.08
C GLU A 47 -12.25 4.44 -0.21
N LEU A 48 -11.17 3.70 0.06
CA LEU A 48 -9.79 4.17 -0.12
C LEU A 48 -9.29 4.05 -1.58
N ALA A 49 -9.91 3.19 -2.39
CA ALA A 49 -9.49 2.88 -3.75
C ALA A 49 -9.36 4.11 -4.67
N PRO A 50 -10.34 5.04 -4.75
CA PRO A 50 -10.27 6.16 -5.69
C PRO A 50 -9.02 7.03 -5.49
N ARG A 51 -8.68 7.35 -4.24
CA ARG A 51 -7.49 8.17 -3.91
C ARG A 51 -6.20 7.43 -4.23
N LEU A 52 -6.14 6.14 -3.93
CA LEU A 52 -4.94 5.34 -4.19
C LEU A 52 -4.66 5.24 -5.70
N PHE A 53 -5.67 4.90 -6.49
CA PHE A 53 -5.50 4.73 -7.94
C PHE A 53 -5.25 6.06 -8.65
N TYR A 54 -5.90 7.14 -8.22
CA TYR A 54 -5.58 8.49 -8.71
C TYR A 54 -4.10 8.83 -8.46
N ASN A 55 -3.61 8.61 -7.24
CA ASN A 55 -2.21 8.89 -6.90
C ASN A 55 -1.25 8.03 -7.72
N MET A 56 -1.56 6.75 -7.96
CA MET A 56 -0.74 5.89 -8.81
C MET A 56 -0.66 6.40 -10.25
N GLU A 57 -1.79 6.82 -10.85
CA GLU A 57 -1.80 7.40 -12.20
C GLU A 57 -0.93 8.66 -12.28
N GLN A 58 -1.04 9.56 -11.30
CA GLN A 58 -0.21 10.77 -11.23
C GLN A 58 1.28 10.42 -11.12
N TRP A 59 1.64 9.46 -10.28
CA TRP A 59 3.01 8.98 -10.13
C TRP A 59 3.56 8.39 -11.42
N HIS A 60 2.81 7.53 -12.09
CA HIS A 60 3.22 6.94 -13.36
C HIS A 60 3.46 8.01 -14.43
N ARG A 61 2.58 9.00 -14.51
CA ARG A 61 2.73 10.12 -15.44
C ARG A 61 3.97 10.97 -15.15
N ALA A 62 4.21 11.31 -13.88
CA ALA A 62 5.39 12.09 -13.48
C ALA A 62 6.69 11.34 -13.76
N GLU A 63 6.73 10.05 -13.46
CA GLU A 63 7.87 9.16 -13.71
C GLU A 63 8.19 9.07 -15.21
N GLN A 64 7.18 8.92 -16.06
CA GLN A 64 7.35 8.91 -17.52
C GLN A 64 7.96 10.22 -18.01
N ASN A 65 7.45 11.37 -17.54
CA ASN A 65 7.99 12.68 -17.90
C ASN A 65 9.46 12.84 -17.47
N ARG A 66 9.83 12.36 -16.28
CA ARG A 66 11.21 12.43 -15.78
C ARG A 66 12.17 11.65 -16.68
N ARG A 67 11.81 10.42 -17.05
CA ARG A 67 12.63 9.56 -17.93
C ARG A 67 12.82 10.16 -19.32
N LEU A 68 11.77 10.78 -19.87
CA LEU A 68 11.85 11.45 -21.17
C LEU A 68 12.84 12.63 -21.14
N GLN A 69 12.88 13.39 -20.04
CA GLN A 69 13.82 14.50 -19.87
C GLN A 69 15.27 14.03 -19.70
N GLU A 70 15.49 12.91 -19.00
CA GLU A 70 16.82 12.31 -18.83
C GLU A 70 17.39 11.80 -20.17
N HIS A 71 16.54 11.31 -21.08
CA HIS A 71 16.98 10.79 -22.39
C HIS A 71 17.26 11.88 -23.44
N GLN A 72 16.80 13.11 -23.19
CA GLN A 72 17.03 14.27 -24.06
C GLN A 72 18.26 15.12 -23.63
N LYS A 73 18.93 14.75 -22.53
CA LYS A 73 20.18 15.36 -22.06
C LYS A 73 21.38 14.50 -22.45
#